data_AF-A0A2U4B2X3-F1
#
_entry.id   AF-A0A2U4B2X3-F1
#
_cell.length_a   1.000
_cell.length_b   1.000
_cell.length_c   1.000
_cell.angle_alpha   90.00
_cell.angle_beta   90.00
_cell.angle_gamma   90.00
#
_symmetry.space_group_name_H-M   'P 1'
#
loop_
_entity.id
_entity.type
_entity.pdbx_description
1 polymer ?
#
loop_
_entity_poly.entity_id
_entity_poly.type
_entity_poly.pdbx_seq_one_letter_code
_entity_poly.pdbx_strand_id
1 'polypeptide(L)'
;MDKAMVEFAMMDRELNHYLKAVQSTINHVKEERPEEIPDLKLLVEEKFSALQNKNSDADFQNNEKFTQFKQQLKELKKQSVKPKEDGGHNDFDQIKDKDASRAGNGRDGLQADREADGTEGVDEDMIVTQSQTNFICPITQLEMKKPVKNKVCGHTYEEEAIVRMIESKHRRKKKACCPKIGCSHTDVRMSDLIQDEVLRRAIESHKKKRRQSD
;
A
#
# COMPACT_ATOMS: atom_id res chain seq x y z
N MET A 1 0.09 -8.19 5.78
CA MET A 1 -0.54 -7.70 4.54
C MET A 1 -1.39 -8.80 3.95
N ASP A 2 -0.81 -9.94 3.55
CA ASP A 2 -1.54 -11.10 2.98
C ASP A 2 -2.71 -11.58 3.87
N LYS A 3 -2.46 -11.79 5.17
CA LYS A 3 -3.49 -12.17 6.15
C LYS A 3 -4.64 -11.16 6.23
N ALA A 4 -4.31 -9.86 6.24
CA ALA A 4 -5.30 -8.78 6.33
C ALA A 4 -6.14 -8.66 5.05
N MET A 5 -5.58 -8.95 3.87
CA MET A 5 -6.33 -8.97 2.62
C MET A 5 -7.30 -10.16 2.55
N VAL A 6 -6.87 -11.33 3.02
CA VAL A 6 -7.76 -12.51 3.15
C VAL A 6 -8.88 -12.22 4.15
N GLU A 7 -8.55 -11.66 5.32
CA GLU A 7 -9.54 -11.26 6.33
C GLU A 7 -10.54 -10.21 5.81
N PHE A 8 -10.07 -9.23 5.04
CA PHE A 8 -10.95 -8.24 4.43
C PHE A 8 -11.91 -8.88 3.41
N ALA A 9 -11.39 -9.77 2.55
CA ALA A 9 -12.22 -10.48 1.57
C ALA A 9 -13.25 -11.40 2.25
N MET A 10 -12.89 -12.05 3.35
CA MET A 10 -13.81 -12.85 4.16
C MET A 10 -14.91 -11.98 4.79
N MET A 11 -14.54 -10.85 5.38
CA MET A 11 -15.48 -9.93 6.04
C MET A 11 -16.48 -9.31 5.05
N ASP A 12 -16.02 -8.89 3.87
CA ASP A 12 -16.90 -8.35 2.82
C ASP A 12 -17.88 -9.43 2.31
N ARG A 13 -17.40 -10.67 2.12
CA ARG A 13 -18.25 -11.81 1.74
C ARG A 13 -19.28 -12.12 2.82
N GLU A 14 -18.88 -12.14 4.10
CA GLU A 14 -19.78 -12.35 5.23
C GLU A 14 -20.85 -11.26 5.32
N LEU A 15 -20.48 -9.99 5.18
CA LEU A 15 -21.44 -8.89 5.16
C LEU A 15 -22.47 -9.05 4.05
N ASN A 16 -22.03 -9.37 2.84
CA ASN A 16 -22.93 -9.61 1.71
C ASN A 16 -23.87 -10.80 1.93
N HIS A 17 -23.40 -11.88 2.55
CA HIS A 17 -24.25 -13.01 2.91
C HIS A 17 -25.27 -12.66 3.98
N TYR A 18 -24.89 -11.84 4.97
CA TYR A 18 -25.80 -11.37 6.00
C TYR A 18 -26.93 -10.53 5.39
N LEU A 19 -26.59 -9.60 4.49
CA LEU A 19 -27.58 -8.80 3.76
C LEU A 19 -28.53 -9.68 2.93
N LYS A 20 -28.01 -10.72 2.26
CA LYS A 20 -28.85 -11.69 1.53
C LYS A 20 -29.78 -12.48 2.45
N ALA A 21 -29.30 -12.92 3.62
CA ALA A 21 -30.11 -13.63 4.60
C ALA A 21 -31.23 -12.74 5.17
N VAL A 22 -30.92 -11.48 5.49
CA VAL A 22 -31.90 -10.47 5.91
C VAL A 22 -32.95 -10.25 4.81
N GLN A 23 -32.52 -10.02 3.57
CA GLN A 23 -33.44 -9.79 2.46
C GLN A 23 -34.34 -11.01 2.19
N SER A 24 -33.76 -12.21 2.23
CA SER A 24 -34.52 -13.47 2.07
C SER A 24 -35.55 -13.65 3.19
N THR A 25 -35.19 -13.29 4.43
CA THR A 25 -36.11 -13.34 5.58
C THR A 25 -37.25 -12.34 5.43
N ILE A 26 -36.95 -11.10 5.03
CA ILE A 26 -37.96 -10.07 4.77
C ILE A 26 -38.94 -10.52 3.68
N ASN A 27 -38.44 -11.09 2.59
CA ASN A 27 -39.29 -11.57 1.50
C ASN A 27 -40.18 -12.73 1.96
N HIS A 28 -39.62 -13.69 2.70
CA HIS A 28 -40.36 -14.82 3.26
C HIS A 28 -41.52 -14.39 4.17
N VAL A 29 -41.28 -13.46 5.09
CA VAL A 29 -42.33 -12.93 5.99
C VAL A 29 -43.40 -12.15 5.23
N LYS A 30 -43.02 -11.45 4.15
CA LYS A 30 -43.96 -10.72 3.28
C LYS A 30 -44.86 -11.65 2.47
N GLU A 31 -44.32 -12.78 2.02
CA GLU A 31 -45.03 -13.76 1.17
C GLU A 31 -45.93 -14.69 1.99
N GLU A 32 -45.45 -15.21 3.12
CA GLU A 32 -46.20 -16.19 3.92
C GLU A 32 -47.25 -15.58 4.85
N ARG A 33 -47.18 -14.26 5.12
CA ARG A 33 -48.08 -13.52 6.04
C ARG A 33 -48.46 -14.35 7.28
N PRO A 34 -47.48 -14.83 8.07
CA PRO A 34 -47.75 -15.71 9.19
C PRO A 34 -48.65 -15.03 10.24
N GLU A 35 -49.56 -15.80 10.83
CA GLU A 35 -50.52 -15.32 11.84
C GLU A 35 -49.82 -14.83 13.13
N GLU A 36 -48.63 -15.38 13.43
CA GLU A 36 -47.74 -14.91 14.48
C GLU A 36 -46.39 -14.45 13.90
N ILE A 37 -45.82 -13.37 14.46
CA ILE A 37 -44.55 -12.81 14.01
C ILE A 37 -43.43 -13.79 14.39
N PRO A 38 -42.72 -14.42 13.42
CA PRO A 38 -41.62 -15.33 13.73
C PRO A 38 -40.43 -14.56 14.33
N ASP A 39 -39.55 -15.27 15.03
CA ASP A 39 -38.28 -14.71 15.49
C ASP A 39 -37.36 -14.43 14.29
N LEU A 40 -37.46 -13.20 13.79
CA LEU A 40 -36.70 -12.68 12.66
C LEU A 40 -35.19 -12.81 12.88
N LYS A 41 -34.72 -12.72 14.13
CA LYS A 41 -33.29 -12.83 14.44
C LYS A 41 -32.83 -14.27 14.24
N LEU A 42 -33.57 -15.23 14.79
CA LEU A 42 -33.28 -16.66 14.64
C LEU A 42 -33.31 -17.08 13.15
N LEU A 43 -34.30 -16.59 12.40
CA LEU A 43 -34.51 -16.95 10.99
C LEU A 43 -33.42 -16.36 10.07
N VAL A 44 -32.93 -15.16 10.37
CA VAL A 44 -31.77 -14.57 9.69
C VAL A 44 -30.49 -15.34 10.02
N GLU A 45 -30.26 -15.69 11.29
CA GLU A 45 -29.09 -16.46 11.73
C GLU A 45 -29.04 -17.85 11.09
N GLU A 46 -30.17 -18.53 10.97
CA GLU A 46 -30.28 -19.83 10.30
C GLU A 46 -29.95 -19.72 8.80
N LYS A 47 -30.57 -18.76 8.09
CA LYS A 47 -30.31 -18.53 6.67
C LYS A 47 -28.88 -18.07 6.41
N PHE A 48 -28.30 -17.30 7.30
CA PHE A 48 -26.92 -16.86 7.21
C PHE A 48 -25.93 -18.02 7.40
N SER A 49 -26.16 -18.88 8.39
CA SER A 49 -25.33 -20.06 8.66
C SER A 49 -25.34 -21.05 7.48
N ALA A 50 -26.51 -21.22 6.84
CA ALA A 50 -26.63 -22.04 5.63
C ALA A 50 -25.84 -21.49 4.43
N LEU A 51 -25.69 -20.16 4.33
CA LEU A 51 -24.88 -19.50 3.31
C LEU A 51 -23.38 -19.55 3.63
N GLN A 52 -23.00 -19.50 4.92
CA GLN A 52 -21.61 -19.62 5.35
C GLN A 52 -21.02 -21.01 5.08
N ASN A 53 -21.77 -22.10 5.25
CA ASN A 53 -21.24 -23.46 5.10
C ASN A 53 -20.84 -23.85 3.66
N LYS A 54 -21.11 -23.00 2.66
CA LYS A 54 -20.72 -23.22 1.25
C LYS A 54 -19.47 -22.45 0.83
N ASN A 55 -18.82 -21.79 1.79
CA ASN A 55 -17.69 -20.92 1.54
C ASN A 55 -16.37 -21.69 1.58
N SER A 56 -15.67 -21.77 0.45
CA SER A 56 -14.25 -22.14 0.39
C SER A 56 -13.43 -20.91 0.01
N ASP A 57 -12.28 -20.74 0.66
CA ASP A 57 -11.34 -19.64 0.38
C ASP A 57 -10.32 -20.02 -0.70
N ALA A 58 -10.38 -21.27 -1.18
CA ALA A 58 -9.49 -21.80 -2.19
C ALA A 58 -9.51 -20.96 -3.49
N ASP A 59 -10.67 -20.47 -3.90
CA ASP A 59 -10.82 -19.70 -5.14
C ASP A 59 -10.13 -18.33 -5.07
N PHE A 60 -10.10 -17.71 -3.89
CA PHE A 60 -9.40 -16.45 -3.67
C PHE A 60 -7.89 -16.67 -3.51
N GLN A 61 -7.49 -17.70 -2.74
CA GLN A 61 -6.09 -18.00 -2.49
C GLN A 61 -5.35 -18.51 -3.74
N ASN A 62 -6.06 -19.21 -4.62
CA ASN A 62 -5.54 -19.71 -5.89
C ASN A 62 -5.77 -18.73 -7.05
N ASN A 63 -6.40 -17.56 -6.79
CA ASN A 63 -6.61 -16.57 -7.82
C ASN A 63 -5.26 -16.15 -8.42
N GLU A 64 -5.17 -16.21 -9.74
CA GLU A 64 -3.93 -15.97 -10.48
C GLU A 64 -3.34 -14.60 -10.15
N LYS A 65 -4.18 -13.57 -10.06
CA LYS A 65 -3.75 -12.18 -9.75
C LYS A 65 -3.24 -12.05 -8.31
N PHE A 66 -3.88 -12.73 -7.36
CA PHE A 66 -3.44 -12.73 -5.96
C PHE A 66 -2.10 -13.47 -5.81
N THR A 67 -1.94 -14.58 -6.52
CA THR A 67 -0.70 -15.37 -6.54
C THR A 67 0.46 -14.57 -7.15
N GLN A 68 0.22 -13.93 -8.30
CA GLN A 68 1.18 -13.04 -8.97
C GLN A 68 1.58 -11.87 -8.06
N PHE A 69 0.62 -11.20 -7.42
CA PHE A 69 0.89 -10.11 -6.48
C PHE A 69 1.74 -10.57 -5.28
N LYS A 70 1.43 -11.74 -4.71
CA LYS A 70 2.20 -12.33 -3.61
C LYS A 70 3.63 -12.68 -4.03
N GLN A 71 3.82 -13.14 -5.27
CA GLN A 71 5.13 -13.41 -5.84
C GLN A 71 5.94 -12.12 -6.02
N GLN A 72 5.34 -11.06 -6.57
CA GLN A 72 5.96 -9.75 -6.70
C GLN A 72 6.42 -9.18 -5.36
N LEU A 73 5.61 -9.32 -4.30
CA LEU A 73 5.98 -8.90 -2.95
C LEU A 73 7.18 -9.68 -2.38
N LYS A 74 7.33 -10.98 -2.71
CA LYS A 74 8.48 -11.78 -2.28
C LYS A 74 9.77 -11.33 -2.99
N GLU A 75 9.69 -11.04 -4.28
CA GLU A 75 10.86 -10.57 -5.05
C GLU A 75 11.31 -9.18 -4.58
N LEU A 76 10.37 -8.26 -4.32
CA LEU A 76 10.66 -6.95 -3.72
C LEU A 76 11.33 -7.07 -2.34
N LYS A 77 10.94 -8.04 -1.52
CA LYS A 77 11.57 -8.32 -0.22
C LYS A 77 12.98 -8.90 -0.34
N LYS A 78 13.23 -9.76 -1.32
CA LYS A 78 14.58 -10.31 -1.58
C LYS A 78 15.54 -9.21 -2.03
N GLN A 79 15.08 -8.29 -2.87
CA GLN A 79 15.89 -7.15 -3.34
C GLN A 79 16.21 -6.13 -2.25
N SER A 80 15.47 -6.12 -1.14
CA SER A 80 15.67 -5.20 0.00
C SER A 80 16.53 -5.79 1.14
N VAL A 81 16.92 -7.07 1.08
CA VAL A 81 17.91 -7.67 1.99
C VAL A 81 19.26 -7.71 1.28
N LYS A 82 20.10 -6.69 1.50
CA LYS A 82 21.53 -6.79 1.19
C LYS A 82 22.18 -7.76 2.19
N PRO A 83 23.00 -8.74 1.77
CA PRO A 83 23.92 -9.41 2.69
C PRO A 83 24.84 -8.35 3.29
N LYS A 84 24.90 -8.25 4.61
CA LYS A 84 26.05 -7.64 5.26
C LYS A 84 27.16 -8.67 5.24
N GLU A 85 28.11 -8.49 4.32
CA GLU A 85 29.42 -9.14 4.45
C GLU A 85 30.17 -8.39 5.55
N ASP A 86 30.01 -8.84 6.80
CA ASP A 86 30.85 -8.42 7.91
C ASP A 86 32.19 -9.17 7.81
N GLY A 87 33.06 -8.69 6.93
CA GLY A 87 34.49 -9.05 6.88
C GLY A 87 35.25 -8.40 8.03
N GLY A 88 34.96 -8.85 9.25
CA GLY A 88 35.65 -8.46 10.49
C GLY A 88 36.67 -9.52 10.89
N HIS A 89 37.92 -9.20 10.60
CA HIS A 89 39.15 -9.87 11.03
C HIS A 89 39.13 -10.23 12.53
N ASN A 90 39.47 -11.47 12.88
CA ASN A 90 40.06 -11.84 14.17
C ASN A 90 40.99 -13.03 13.94
N ASP A 91 42.29 -12.74 13.92
CA ASP A 91 43.34 -13.72 14.13
C ASP A 91 43.12 -14.42 15.48
N PHE A 92 43.12 -15.75 15.47
CA PHE A 92 43.66 -16.52 16.59
C PHE A 92 44.22 -17.85 16.07
N ASP A 93 45.47 -18.06 16.45
CA ASP A 93 46.39 -19.11 16.06
C ASP A 93 45.82 -20.52 15.96
N GLN A 94 46.24 -21.24 14.93
CA GLN A 94 46.78 -22.58 15.14
C GLN A 94 47.81 -22.97 14.06
N ILE A 95 49.06 -22.85 14.49
CA ILE A 95 50.28 -23.48 14.00
C ILE A 95 50.00 -24.89 13.48
N LYS A 96 50.37 -25.15 12.22
CA LYS A 96 50.85 -26.47 11.78
C LYS A 96 52.01 -26.29 10.83
N ASP A 97 53.20 -26.54 11.37
CA ASP A 97 54.38 -26.92 10.62
C ASP A 97 54.04 -28.07 9.66
N LYS A 98 54.53 -27.97 8.42
CA LYS A 98 55.19 -29.09 7.74
C LYS A 98 55.84 -28.64 6.44
N ASP A 99 57.14 -28.90 6.41
CA ASP A 99 58.09 -28.71 5.34
C ASP A 99 57.68 -29.41 4.04
N ALA A 100 57.96 -28.75 2.90
CA ALA A 100 58.86 -29.28 1.88
C ALA A 100 58.93 -28.34 0.65
N SER A 101 60.08 -27.69 0.51
CA SER A 101 60.91 -27.72 -0.70
C SER A 101 60.34 -27.22 -2.05
N ARG A 102 61.01 -26.15 -2.51
CA ARG A 102 61.84 -26.14 -3.73
C ARG A 102 61.24 -25.56 -5.03
N ALA A 103 61.71 -24.34 -5.29
CA ALA A 103 62.31 -23.81 -6.53
C ALA A 103 61.47 -23.69 -7.81
N GLY A 104 61.45 -22.46 -8.34
CA GLY A 104 61.97 -22.21 -9.69
C GLY A 104 61.00 -21.63 -10.72
N ASN A 105 61.32 -20.41 -11.15
CA ASN A 105 61.21 -19.83 -12.51
C ASN A 105 59.94 -20.00 -13.36
N GLY A 106 59.34 -18.86 -13.69
CA GLY A 106 59.58 -18.24 -15.00
C GLY A 106 58.63 -18.58 -16.17
N ARG A 107 58.04 -17.50 -16.69
CA ARG A 107 57.83 -17.16 -18.11
C ARG A 107 56.54 -17.61 -18.83
N ASP A 108 56.15 -16.69 -19.73
CA ASP A 108 55.32 -16.82 -20.93
C ASP A 108 53.81 -17.04 -20.68
N GLY A 109 52.85 -16.32 -21.25
CA GLY A 109 52.80 -15.49 -22.45
C GLY A 109 51.46 -15.79 -23.15
N LEU A 110 50.86 -14.76 -23.77
CA LEU A 110 49.76 -14.81 -24.76
C LEU A 110 48.34 -15.11 -24.24
N GLN A 111 47.24 -14.70 -24.88
CA GLN A 111 46.81 -13.56 -25.69
C GLN A 111 45.42 -13.95 -26.21
N ALA A 112 44.44 -13.06 -26.02
CA ALA A 112 43.30 -12.73 -26.87
C ALA A 112 42.22 -13.77 -27.27
N ASP A 113 41.04 -13.16 -27.45
CA ASP A 113 40.03 -13.40 -28.50
C ASP A 113 38.74 -14.15 -28.16
N ARG A 114 37.66 -13.33 -28.17
CA ARG A 114 36.29 -13.57 -28.65
C ARG A 114 35.41 -14.45 -27.73
N GLU A 115 34.11 -14.23 -27.57
CA GLU A 115 33.08 -13.79 -28.51
C GLU A 115 31.99 -12.95 -27.82
N ALA A 116 31.43 -12.03 -28.59
CA ALA A 116 30.18 -11.34 -28.32
C ALA A 116 29.01 -12.28 -28.59
N ASP A 117 27.98 -12.29 -27.74
CA ASP A 117 26.62 -12.62 -28.19
C ASP A 117 25.55 -12.18 -27.18
N GLY A 118 24.41 -11.72 -27.69
CA GLY A 118 23.15 -11.71 -26.95
C GLY A 118 22.79 -10.47 -26.12
N THR A 119 22.81 -9.28 -26.71
CA THR A 119 21.82 -8.25 -26.32
C THR A 119 20.43 -8.74 -26.72
N GLU A 120 19.75 -9.44 -25.82
CA GLU A 120 18.30 -9.59 -25.90
C GLU A 120 17.68 -8.67 -24.86
N GLY A 121 17.07 -7.60 -25.37
CA GLY A 121 16.25 -6.70 -24.61
C GLY A 121 15.05 -7.46 -24.07
N VAL A 122 15.08 -7.74 -22.77
CA VAL A 122 13.87 -8.01 -22.01
C VAL A 122 13.68 -6.80 -21.12
N ASP A 123 13.21 -5.70 -21.73
CA ASP A 123 12.54 -4.64 -20.98
C ASP A 123 11.13 -5.17 -20.69
N GLU A 124 11.05 -6.15 -19.80
CA GLU A 124 9.79 -6.62 -19.22
C GLU A 124 9.26 -5.48 -18.37
N ASP A 125 8.18 -4.85 -18.85
CA ASP A 125 7.49 -3.71 -18.25
C ASP A 125 7.53 -3.76 -16.71
N MET A 126 8.43 -2.98 -16.12
CA MET A 126 8.43 -2.75 -14.69
C MET A 126 7.12 -2.06 -14.35
N ILE A 127 6.14 -2.82 -13.83
CA ILE A 127 4.88 -2.26 -13.33
C ILE A 127 5.22 -1.37 -12.14
N VAL A 128 5.38 -0.07 -12.41
CA VAL A 128 5.44 0.96 -11.38
C VAL A 128 4.08 0.94 -10.70
N THR A 129 3.99 0.24 -9.57
CA THR A 129 2.88 0.44 -8.64
C THR A 129 3.04 1.85 -8.09
N GLN A 130 2.47 2.82 -8.81
CA GLN A 130 2.38 4.19 -8.35
C GLN A 130 1.54 4.13 -7.08
N SER A 131 2.19 4.20 -5.91
CA SER A 131 1.52 4.59 -4.68
C SER A 131 0.79 5.89 -5.01
N GLN A 132 -0.54 5.85 -5.10
CA GLN A 132 -1.35 6.99 -5.51
C GLN A 132 -1.23 8.07 -4.42
N THR A 133 -0.21 8.92 -4.54
CA THR A 133 -0.09 10.11 -3.73
C THR A 133 -1.21 11.04 -4.18
N ASN A 134 -2.25 11.14 -3.35
CA ASN A 134 -3.39 12.02 -3.63
C ASN A 134 -2.91 13.48 -3.70
N PHE A 135 -2.84 14.03 -4.92
CA PHE A 135 -2.44 15.42 -5.16
C PHE A 135 -3.61 16.39 -5.06
N ILE A 136 -4.82 15.90 -4.81
CA ILE A 136 -6.05 16.70 -4.79
C ILE A 136 -6.27 17.32 -3.40
N CYS A 137 -6.45 18.64 -3.37
CA CYS A 137 -6.76 19.39 -2.17
C CYS A 137 -8.21 19.12 -1.73
N PRO A 138 -8.49 18.77 -0.46
CA PRO A 138 -9.85 18.50 0.01
C PRO A 138 -10.73 19.76 0.12
N ILE A 139 -10.16 20.97 0.00
CA ILE A 139 -10.90 22.24 0.04
C ILE A 139 -11.25 22.71 -1.37
N THR A 140 -10.26 22.74 -2.27
CA THR A 140 -10.45 23.27 -3.64
C THR A 140 -10.86 22.20 -4.64
N GLN A 141 -10.68 20.92 -4.31
CA GLN A 141 -10.89 19.77 -5.20
C GLN A 141 -10.04 19.84 -6.48
N LEU A 142 -8.95 20.62 -6.45
CA LEU A 142 -7.99 20.76 -7.52
C LEU A 142 -6.63 20.18 -7.09
N GLU A 143 -5.78 19.91 -8.07
CA GLU A 143 -4.39 19.55 -7.82
C GLU A 143 -3.67 20.67 -7.05
N MET A 144 -3.01 20.30 -5.96
CA MET A 144 -2.27 21.24 -5.12
C MET A 144 -1.10 21.86 -5.89
N LYS A 145 -0.82 23.13 -5.61
CA LYS A 145 0.33 23.89 -6.08
C LYS A 145 1.30 24.17 -4.94
N LYS A 146 0.79 24.62 -3.79
CA LYS A 146 1.57 24.85 -2.57
C LYS A 146 0.99 24.01 -1.43
N PRO A 147 1.38 22.73 -1.34
CA PRO A 147 0.84 21.86 -0.29
C PRO A 147 1.38 22.25 1.09
N VAL A 148 0.47 22.42 2.05
CA VAL A 148 0.78 22.60 3.48
C VAL A 148 0.09 21.51 4.29
N LYS A 149 0.80 20.98 5.27
CA LYS A 149 0.36 19.89 6.13
C LYS A 149 0.11 20.41 7.54
N ASN A 150 -1.02 20.05 8.12
CA ASN A 150 -1.24 20.29 9.55
C ASN A 150 -0.47 19.24 10.36
N LYS A 151 0.46 19.69 11.22
CA LYS A 151 1.29 18.81 12.07
C LYS A 151 0.51 18.00 13.11
N VAL A 152 -0.72 18.40 13.44
CA VAL A 152 -1.56 17.73 14.44
C VAL A 152 -2.32 16.53 13.86
N CYS A 153 -2.93 16.69 12.67
CA CYS A 153 -3.73 15.62 12.05
C CYS A 153 -3.08 14.99 10.81
N GLY A 154 -1.95 15.53 10.33
CA GLY A 154 -1.21 15.01 9.18
C GLY A 154 -1.84 15.28 7.81
N HIS A 155 -3.01 15.92 7.76
CA HIS A 155 -3.69 16.20 6.49
C HIS A 155 -3.09 17.40 5.75
N THR A 156 -3.09 17.31 4.43
CA THR A 156 -2.47 18.28 3.53
C THR A 156 -3.51 19.03 2.70
N TYR A 157 -3.26 20.30 2.45
CA TYR A 157 -4.15 21.25 1.80
C TYR A 157 -3.38 22.18 0.86
N GLU A 158 -4.10 22.84 -0.03
CA GLU A 158 -3.59 24.04 -0.70
C GLU A 158 -3.46 25.18 0.31
N GLU A 159 -2.26 25.80 0.39
CA GLU A 159 -1.92 26.87 1.33
C GLU A 159 -2.95 28.00 1.34
N GLU A 160 -3.21 28.60 0.17
CA GLU A 160 -4.11 29.73 0.05
C GLU A 160 -5.55 29.36 0.43
N ALA A 161 -5.95 28.10 0.24
CA ALA A 161 -7.30 27.65 0.56
C ALA A 161 -7.50 27.46 2.07
N ILE A 162 -6.55 26.80 2.73
CA ILE A 162 -6.65 26.55 4.18
C ILE A 162 -6.50 27.85 4.98
N VAL A 163 -5.60 28.75 4.56
CA VAL A 163 -5.40 30.06 5.21
C VAL A 163 -6.69 30.88 5.15
N ARG A 164 -7.29 31.03 3.97
CA ARG A 164 -8.57 31.75 3.80
C ARG A 164 -9.70 31.15 4.64
N MET A 165 -9.75 29.82 4.75
CA MET A 165 -10.76 29.15 5.56
C MET A 165 -10.59 29.44 7.05
N ILE A 166 -9.34 29.39 7.57
CA ILE A 166 -9.02 29.69 8.96
C ILE A 166 -9.38 31.16 9.26
N GLU A 167 -8.94 32.10 8.42
CA GLU A 167 -9.24 33.53 8.58
C GLU A 167 -10.75 33.80 8.62
N SER A 168 -11.50 33.18 7.71
CA SER A 168 -12.95 33.35 7.62
C SER A 168 -13.67 32.87 8.88
N LYS A 169 -13.19 31.80 9.52
CA LYS A 169 -13.74 31.28 10.78
C LYS A 169 -13.34 32.16 11.96
N HIS A 170 -12.08 32.60 12.03
CA HIS A 170 -11.58 33.49 13.07
C HIS A 170 -12.30 34.84 13.08
N ARG A 171 -12.60 35.43 11.90
CA ARG A 171 -13.42 36.65 11.78
C ARG A 171 -14.82 36.48 12.39
N ARG A 172 -15.36 35.26 12.38
CA ARG A 172 -16.66 34.90 12.99
C ARG A 172 -16.52 34.41 14.44
N LYS A 173 -15.34 34.55 15.05
CA LYS A 173 -14.99 34.05 16.40
C LYS A 173 -15.24 32.53 16.56
N LYS A 174 -15.07 31.76 15.48
CA LYS A 174 -15.22 30.30 15.46
C LYS A 174 -13.89 29.62 15.18
N LYS A 175 -13.70 28.42 15.73
CA LYS A 175 -12.57 27.55 15.42
C LYS A 175 -12.73 26.95 14.02
N ALA A 176 -11.62 26.76 13.31
CA ALA A 176 -11.61 26.10 12.02
C ALA A 176 -11.42 24.60 12.20
N CYS A 177 -12.37 23.78 11.76
CA CYS A 177 -12.22 22.33 11.77
C CYS A 177 -11.39 21.85 10.56
N CYS A 178 -10.78 20.68 10.71
CA CYS A 178 -10.10 19.98 9.64
C CYS A 178 -11.08 19.68 8.49
N PRO A 179 -10.81 20.13 7.24
CA PRO A 179 -11.67 19.89 6.09
C PRO A 179 -11.73 18.43 5.63
N LYS A 180 -10.74 17.62 5.99
CA LYS A 180 -10.75 16.20 5.65
C LYS A 180 -11.91 15.51 6.35
N ILE A 181 -12.79 14.91 5.55
CA ILE A 181 -13.96 14.16 6.01
C ILE A 181 -13.51 13.07 7.00
N GLY A 182 -14.23 12.97 8.13
CA GLY A 182 -13.96 11.99 9.18
C GLY A 182 -12.82 12.35 10.14
N CYS A 183 -12.12 13.47 9.94
CA CYS A 183 -11.11 13.92 10.89
C CYS A 183 -11.76 14.56 12.13
N SER A 184 -11.33 14.13 13.32
CA SER A 184 -11.81 14.64 14.61
C SER A 184 -11.14 15.95 15.05
N HIS A 185 -10.17 16.46 14.30
CA HIS A 185 -9.43 17.67 14.68
C HIS A 185 -10.23 18.95 14.38
N THR A 186 -10.63 19.69 15.42
CA THR A 186 -11.60 20.80 15.35
C THR A 186 -11.00 22.20 15.50
N ASP A 187 -9.69 22.33 15.77
CA ASP A 187 -9.01 23.61 16.02
C ASP A 187 -7.73 23.74 15.17
N VAL A 188 -7.90 23.84 13.86
CA VAL A 188 -6.81 24.07 12.91
C VAL A 188 -6.34 25.52 13.02
N ARG A 189 -5.05 25.71 13.30
CA ARG A 189 -4.41 27.03 13.38
C ARG A 189 -3.36 27.21 12.30
N MET A 190 -3.10 28.47 11.92
CA MET A 190 -2.04 28.80 10.97
C MET A 190 -0.66 28.34 11.46
N SER A 191 -0.40 28.41 12.77
CA SER A 191 0.84 27.96 13.40
C SER A 191 1.10 26.45 13.33
N ASP A 192 0.07 25.67 12.99
CA ASP A 192 0.15 24.22 12.87
C ASP A 192 0.37 23.76 11.44
N LEU A 193 0.30 24.68 10.48
CA LEU A 193 0.57 24.43 9.07
C LEU A 193 2.07 24.50 8.79
N ILE A 194 2.60 23.44 8.20
CA ILE A 194 3.99 23.31 7.79
C ILE A 194 4.02 23.03 6.29
N GLN A 195 4.95 23.63 5.55
CA GLN A 195 5.10 23.35 4.12
C GLN A 195 5.43 21.86 3.89
N ASP A 196 4.71 21.22 2.97
CA ASP A 196 4.96 19.82 2.61
C ASP A 196 5.88 19.75 1.39
N GLU A 197 7.17 19.96 1.62
CA GLU A 197 8.21 19.95 0.58
C GLU A 197 8.30 18.63 -0.17
N VAL A 198 8.02 17.52 0.52
CA VAL A 198 8.02 16.18 -0.09
C VAL A 198 6.87 16.06 -1.08
N LEU A 199 5.66 16.45 -0.67
CA LEU A 199 4.50 16.42 -1.57
C LEU A 199 4.65 17.43 -2.72
N ARG A 200 5.22 18.61 -2.45
CA ARG A 200 5.48 19.63 -3.48
C ARG A 200 6.38 19.07 -4.59
N ARG A 201 7.50 18.43 -4.23
CA ARG A 201 8.42 17.79 -5.18
C ARG A 201 7.75 16.64 -5.94
N ALA A 202 6.90 15.86 -5.26
CA ALA A 202 6.16 14.77 -5.89
C ALA A 202 5.18 15.29 -6.98
N ILE A 203 4.44 16.35 -6.67
CA ILE A 203 3.53 17.03 -7.62
C ILE A 203 4.31 17.54 -8.83
N GLU A 204 5.44 18.23 -8.61
CA GLU A 204 6.25 18.78 -9.69
C GLU A 204 6.83 17.68 -10.60
N SER A 205 7.33 16.60 -10.01
CA SER A 205 7.80 15.44 -10.77
C SER A 205 6.69 14.80 -11.61
N HIS A 206 5.48 14.68 -11.05
CA HIS A 206 4.33 14.14 -11.76
C HIS A 206 3.93 15.03 -12.96
N LYS A 207 3.91 16.36 -12.78
CA LYS A 207 3.65 17.31 -13.88
C LYS A 207 4.71 17.24 -14.97
N LYS A 208 5.99 17.09 -14.61
CA LYS A 208 7.08 16.96 -15.58
C LYS A 208 6.93 15.70 -16.43
N LYS A 209 6.58 14.56 -15.81
CA LYS A 209 6.34 13.30 -16.53
C LYS A 209 5.16 13.40 -17.50
N ARG A 210 4.04 14.01 -17.08
CA ARG A 210 2.86 14.21 -17.94
C ARG A 210 3.17 15.04 -19.19
N ARG A 211 3.97 16.10 -19.04
CA ARG A 211 4.40 16.95 -20.18
C ARG A 211 5.33 16.25 -21.17
N GLN A 212 5.97 15.15 -20.78
CA GLN A 212 6.88 14.38 -21.64
C GLN A 212 6.16 13.25 -22.37
N SER A 213 4.93 12.92 -21.95
CA SER A 213 4.08 11.89 -22.55
C SER A 213 3.00 12.43 -23.49
N ASP A 214 2.83 13.76 -23.54
CA ASP A 214 1.96 14.48 -24.48
C ASP A 214 2.80 14.97 -25.68
#